data_AF-S9U483-F1
#
_entry.id   AF-S9U483-F1
#
_cell.length_a   1.000
_cell.length_b   1.000
_cell.length_c   1.000
_cell.angle_alpha   90.00
_cell.angle_beta   90.00
_cell.angle_gamma   90.00
#
_symmetry.space_group_name_H-M   'P 1'
#
loop_
_entity.id
_entity.type
_entity.pdbx_description
1 polymer ?
#
loop_
_entity_poly.entity_id
_entity_poly.type
_entity_poly.pdbx_seq_one_letter_code
_entity_poly.pdbx_strand_id
1 'polypeptide(L)'
;MGNAVVKLLGVMIGVLLLFLYPILESYQQQDDLAAMYVQRSASTFSDAVRDKGVITPVMWNDFMAEMERTGNVYDVVIEHYEKKYDPIYRDPVQVNTFTGDYLIRYQLNNKVMLMEKLFPGDGQTVESPSRTYKLSIGDYFYVSVRNTNRTRAAMIMDWLTGSFGPTERIRIPVGGMVRNESS
;
A
#
# COMPACT_ATOMS: atom_id res chain seq x y z
N MET A 1 -0.04 59.44 1.98
CA MET A 1 0.97 58.47 1.48
C MET A 1 0.67 57.01 1.87
N GLY A 2 0.08 56.71 3.03
CA GLY A 2 -0.27 55.32 3.42
C GLY A 2 -1.20 54.57 2.44
N ASN A 3 -2.18 55.24 1.85
CA ASN A 3 -3.09 54.62 0.86
C ASN A 3 -2.40 54.16 -0.42
N ALA A 4 -1.31 54.81 -0.86
CA ALA A 4 -0.61 54.40 -2.07
C ALA A 4 0.22 53.12 -1.83
N VAL A 5 0.86 53.01 -0.66
CA VAL A 5 1.63 51.84 -0.26
C VAL A 5 0.73 50.61 -0.07
N VAL A 6 -0.42 50.78 0.60
CA VAL A 6 -1.40 49.68 0.78
C VAL A 6 -2.00 49.23 -0.56
N LYS A 7 -2.29 50.17 -1.47
CA LYS A 7 -2.75 49.82 -2.82
C LYS A 7 -1.69 49.07 -3.62
N LEU A 8 -0.43 49.52 -3.57
CA LEU A 8 0.69 48.85 -4.23
C LEU A 8 0.88 47.43 -3.68
N LEU A 9 0.82 47.26 -2.35
CA LEU A 9 0.87 45.96 -1.68
C LEU A 9 -0.30 45.06 -2.12
N GLY A 10 -1.53 45.60 -2.16
CA GLY A 10 -2.71 44.87 -2.59
C GLY A 10 -2.62 44.39 -4.03
N VAL A 11 -2.13 45.23 -4.95
CA VAL A 11 -1.86 44.82 -6.34
C VAL A 11 -0.78 43.74 -6.40
N MET A 12 0.30 43.89 -5.64
CA MET A 12 1.39 42.91 -5.59
C MET A 12 0.89 41.54 -5.09
N ILE A 13 0.09 41.51 -4.02
CA ILE A 13 -0.53 40.28 -3.50
C ILE A 13 -1.50 39.70 -4.54
N GLY A 14 -2.30 40.54 -5.20
CA GLY A 14 -3.22 40.10 -6.25
C GLY A 14 -2.50 39.42 -7.42
N VAL A 15 -1.40 40.02 -7.91
CA VAL A 15 -0.55 39.43 -8.95
C VAL A 15 0.07 38.11 -8.46
N LEU A 16 0.56 38.07 -7.22
CA LEU A 16 1.13 36.86 -6.64
C LEU A 16 0.10 35.71 -6.58
N LEU A 17 -1.14 35.99 -6.19
CA LEU A 17 -2.22 35.00 -6.15
C LEU A 17 -2.56 34.44 -7.54
N LEU A 18 -2.46 35.24 -8.60
CA LEU A 18 -2.67 34.78 -9.97
C LEU A 18 -1.66 33.71 -10.42
N PHE A 19 -0.46 33.68 -9.83
CA PHE A 19 0.52 32.62 -10.06
C PHE A 19 0.40 31.47 -9.06
N LEU A 20 0.06 31.78 -7.81
CA LEU A 20 0.05 30.79 -6.74
C LEU A 20 -1.12 29.82 -6.87
N TYR A 21 -2.30 30.30 -7.29
CA TYR A 21 -3.47 29.46 -7.53
C TYR A 21 -3.23 28.37 -8.61
N PRO A 22 -2.78 28.68 -9.85
CA PRO A 22 -2.55 27.66 -10.86
C PRO A 22 -1.42 26.69 -10.49
N ILE A 23 -0.41 27.13 -9.73
CA ILE A 23 0.63 26.25 -9.20
C ILE A 23 0.02 25.25 -8.20
N LEU A 24 -0.80 25.73 -7.26
CA LEU A 24 -1.47 24.88 -6.29
C LEU A 24 -2.37 23.85 -6.98
N GLU A 25 -3.19 24.29 -7.93
CA GLU A 25 -4.06 23.42 -8.73
C GLU A 25 -3.25 22.35 -9.50
N SER A 26 -2.16 22.75 -10.15
CA SER A 26 -1.29 21.81 -10.86
C SER A 26 -0.69 20.75 -9.93
N TYR A 27 -0.29 21.13 -8.71
CA TYR A 27 0.22 20.16 -7.74
C TYR A 27 -0.88 19.26 -7.17
N GLN A 28 -2.10 19.75 -6.99
CA GLN A 28 -3.24 18.91 -6.59
C GLN A 28 -3.53 17.85 -7.66
N GLN A 29 -3.51 18.25 -8.94
CA GLN A 29 -3.67 17.31 -10.05
C GLN A 29 -2.54 16.26 -10.11
N GLN A 30 -1.30 16.66 -9.81
CA GLN A 30 -0.18 15.70 -9.69
C GLN A 30 -0.39 14.71 -8.55
N ASP A 31 -0.89 15.17 -7.40
CA ASP A 31 -1.20 14.31 -6.25
C ASP A 31 -2.32 13.30 -6.60
N ASP A 32 -3.37 13.74 -7.29
CA ASP A 32 -4.48 12.88 -7.73
C ASP A 32 -4.00 11.81 -8.73
N LEU A 33 -3.18 12.19 -9.71
CA LEU A 33 -2.56 11.26 -10.64
C LEU A 33 -1.67 10.24 -9.92
N ALA A 34 -0.90 10.67 -8.93
CA ALA A 34 -0.08 9.77 -8.11
C ALA A 34 -0.96 8.77 -7.35
N ALA A 35 -2.07 9.22 -6.75
CA ALA A 35 -3.00 8.33 -6.06
C ALA A 35 -3.63 7.29 -7.00
N MET A 36 -4.07 7.71 -8.18
CA MET A 36 -4.60 6.79 -9.20
C MET A 36 -3.56 5.76 -9.65
N TYR A 37 -2.30 6.20 -9.81
CA TYR A 37 -1.22 5.34 -10.23
C TYR A 37 -0.88 4.28 -9.17
N VAL A 38 -0.77 4.70 -7.91
CA VAL A 38 -0.57 3.78 -6.78
C VAL A 38 -1.74 2.80 -6.66
N GLN A 39 -2.97 3.26 -6.84
CA GLN A 39 -4.15 2.40 -6.77
C GLN A 39 -4.10 1.33 -7.86
N ARG A 40 -3.78 1.73 -9.09
CA ARG A 40 -3.64 0.78 -10.19
C ARG A 40 -2.52 -0.23 -9.93
N SER A 41 -1.37 0.22 -9.46
CA SER A 41 -0.22 -0.64 -9.17
C SER A 41 -0.53 -1.63 -8.05
N ALA A 42 -1.14 -1.16 -6.94
CA ALA A 42 -1.55 -2.01 -5.82
C ALA A 42 -2.60 -3.05 -6.23
N SER A 43 -3.58 -2.67 -7.07
CA SER A 43 -4.54 -3.61 -7.63
C SER A 43 -3.90 -4.64 -8.54
N THR A 44 -3.00 -4.21 -9.42
CA THR A 44 -2.32 -5.10 -10.36
C THR A 44 -1.45 -6.11 -9.62
N PHE A 45 -0.73 -5.66 -8.59
CA PHE A 45 0.04 -6.53 -7.70
C PHE A 45 -0.86 -7.49 -6.95
N SER A 46 -1.91 -7.01 -6.28
CA SER A 46 -2.87 -7.85 -5.55
C SER A 46 -3.52 -8.90 -6.46
N ASP A 47 -3.96 -8.52 -7.64
CA ASP A 47 -4.59 -9.45 -8.58
C ASP A 47 -3.58 -10.48 -9.11
N ALA A 48 -2.35 -10.06 -9.44
CA ALA A 48 -1.29 -11.00 -9.83
C ALA A 48 -0.98 -12.03 -8.72
N VAL A 49 -0.98 -11.61 -7.45
CA VAL A 49 -0.78 -12.51 -6.31
C VAL A 49 -1.96 -13.48 -6.16
N ARG A 50 -3.19 -12.99 -6.29
CA ARG A 50 -4.41 -13.80 -6.15
C ARG A 50 -4.61 -14.80 -7.29
N ASP A 51 -4.19 -14.44 -8.50
CA ASP A 51 -4.36 -15.25 -9.70
C ASP A 51 -3.21 -16.27 -9.89
N LYS A 52 -2.02 -16.00 -9.33
CA LYS A 52 -0.88 -16.94 -9.37
C LYS A 52 -0.73 -17.75 -8.09
N GLY A 53 -1.27 -17.28 -6.96
CA GLY A 53 -1.09 -17.90 -5.65
C GLY A 53 0.35 -17.82 -5.14
N VAL A 54 1.16 -16.91 -5.66
CA VAL A 54 2.56 -16.75 -5.24
C VAL A 54 2.98 -15.29 -5.25
N ILE A 55 3.93 -14.95 -4.38
CA ILE A 55 4.64 -13.67 -4.38
C ILE A 55 6.11 -13.98 -4.63
N THR A 56 6.68 -13.34 -5.65
CA THR A 56 8.10 -13.44 -5.97
C THR A 56 8.82 -12.13 -5.65
N PRO A 57 10.15 -12.15 -5.43
CA PRO A 57 10.93 -10.94 -5.21
C PRO A 57 10.84 -9.95 -6.37
N VAL A 58 10.74 -10.45 -7.61
CA VAL A 58 10.57 -9.63 -8.82
C VAL A 58 9.23 -8.88 -8.79
N MET A 59 8.12 -9.58 -8.50
CA MET A 59 6.80 -8.94 -8.40
C MET A 59 6.78 -7.83 -7.33
N TRP A 60 7.44 -8.07 -6.20
CA TRP A 60 7.57 -7.07 -5.15
C TRP A 60 8.40 -5.86 -5.58
N ASN A 61 9.56 -6.10 -6.18
CA ASN A 61 10.46 -5.02 -6.62
C ASN A 61 9.82 -4.17 -7.72
N ASP A 62 9.15 -4.80 -8.69
CA ASP A 62 8.44 -4.11 -9.76
C ASP A 62 7.32 -3.23 -9.19
N PHE A 63 6.58 -3.74 -8.21
CA PHE A 63 5.54 -3.00 -7.49
C PHE A 63 6.11 -1.78 -6.75
N MET A 64 7.20 -1.98 -5.99
CA MET A 64 7.87 -0.88 -5.27
C MET A 64 8.43 0.17 -6.24
N ALA A 65 9.13 -0.25 -7.30
CA ALA A 65 9.69 0.64 -8.32
C ALA A 65 8.59 1.43 -9.05
N GLU A 66 7.42 0.82 -9.26
CA GLU A 66 6.27 1.49 -9.83
C GLU A 66 5.75 2.61 -8.92
N MET A 67 5.62 2.37 -7.62
CA MET A 67 5.19 3.40 -6.67
C MET A 67 6.22 4.54 -6.55
N GLU A 68 7.51 4.22 -6.52
CA GLU A 68 8.59 5.22 -6.43
C GLU A 68 8.61 6.19 -7.62
N ARG A 69 8.12 5.79 -8.81
CA ARG A 69 8.01 6.68 -9.98
C ARG A 69 7.12 7.89 -9.77
N THR A 70 6.22 7.86 -8.78
CA THR A 70 5.39 9.02 -8.43
C THR A 70 6.17 10.13 -7.68
N GLY A 71 7.40 9.84 -7.23
CA GLY A 71 8.22 10.78 -6.46
C GLY A 71 7.80 10.95 -4.99
N ASN A 72 6.87 10.12 -4.52
CA ASN A 72 6.45 10.06 -3.12
C ASN A 72 7.02 8.82 -2.43
N VAL A 73 7.09 8.87 -1.10
CA VAL A 73 7.56 7.76 -0.27
C VAL A 73 6.35 7.10 0.37
N TYR A 74 6.21 5.80 0.16
CA TYR A 74 5.07 5.03 0.65
C TYR A 74 5.48 4.00 1.69
N ASP A 75 4.66 3.86 2.71
CA ASP A 75 4.60 2.67 3.54
C ASP A 75 3.59 1.70 2.96
N VAL A 76 3.99 0.43 2.89
CA VAL A 76 3.20 -0.65 2.31
C VAL A 76 3.02 -1.70 3.38
N VAL A 77 1.76 -1.94 3.72
CA VAL A 77 1.33 -2.99 4.65
C VAL A 77 0.77 -4.14 3.82
N ILE A 78 1.21 -5.36 4.13
CA ILE A 78 0.70 -6.59 3.53
C ILE A 78 0.18 -7.50 4.64
N GLU A 79 -1.01 -8.04 4.43
CA GLU A 79 -1.65 -9.02 5.30
C GLU A 79 -2.07 -10.23 4.47
N HIS A 80 -1.63 -11.40 4.89
CA HIS A 80 -2.04 -12.68 4.33
C HIS A 80 -2.78 -13.48 5.41
N TYR A 81 -4.05 -13.80 5.17
CA TYR A 81 -4.85 -14.63 6.04
C TYR A 81 -4.88 -16.06 5.48
N GLU A 82 -4.04 -16.90 6.06
CA GLU A 82 -3.89 -18.31 5.68
C GLU A 82 -5.01 -19.14 6.31
N LYS A 83 -5.69 -19.94 5.49
CA LYS A 83 -6.76 -20.83 5.91
C LYS A 83 -6.17 -22.10 6.55
N LYS A 84 -6.52 -22.36 7.81
CA LYS A 84 -6.16 -23.58 8.55
C LYS A 84 -7.41 -24.38 8.89
N TYR A 85 -7.26 -25.70 8.89
CA TYR A 85 -8.31 -26.64 9.29
C TYR A 85 -7.93 -27.27 10.63
N ASP A 86 -8.64 -26.87 11.68
CA ASP A 86 -8.45 -27.45 13.00
C ASP A 86 -9.45 -28.60 13.21
N PRO A 87 -8.99 -29.84 13.45
CA PRO A 87 -9.90 -30.96 13.69
C PRO A 87 -10.72 -30.73 14.96
N ILE A 88 -12.03 -30.97 14.88
CA ILE A 88 -12.93 -30.89 16.04
C ILE A 88 -12.94 -32.25 16.74
N TYR A 89 -12.70 -32.23 18.04
CA TYR A 89 -12.78 -33.41 18.92
C TYR A 89 -13.93 -33.22 19.91
N ARG A 90 -14.66 -34.30 20.24
CA ARG A 90 -15.64 -34.25 21.36
C ARG A 90 -14.96 -34.02 22.70
N ASP A 91 -13.75 -34.56 22.85
CA ASP A 91 -12.86 -34.32 23.98
C ASP A 91 -11.49 -33.82 23.45
N PRO A 92 -11.10 -32.56 23.72
CA PRO A 92 -9.86 -31.97 23.21
C PRO A 92 -8.58 -32.73 23.59
N VAL A 93 -8.63 -33.57 24.62
CA VAL A 93 -7.46 -34.29 25.15
C VAL A 93 -7.35 -35.72 24.59
N GLN A 94 -8.38 -36.20 23.89
CA GLN A 94 -8.43 -37.55 23.33
C GLN A 94 -8.49 -37.51 21.80
N VAL A 95 -7.37 -37.84 21.16
CA VAL A 95 -7.22 -37.89 19.69
C VAL A 95 -8.25 -38.81 19.01
N ASN A 96 -8.74 -39.84 19.71
CA ASN A 96 -9.72 -40.79 19.18
C ASN A 96 -11.17 -40.27 19.13
N THR A 97 -11.43 -39.05 19.63
CA THR A 97 -12.77 -38.47 19.68
C THR A 97 -13.06 -37.49 18.53
N PHE A 98 -12.28 -37.56 17.45
CA PHE A 98 -12.46 -36.76 16.25
C PHE A 98 -13.89 -36.93 15.71
N THR A 99 -14.59 -35.82 15.50
CA THR A 99 -15.99 -35.84 15.07
C THR A 99 -16.18 -36.01 13.56
N GLY A 100 -15.11 -35.92 12.77
CA GLY A 100 -15.20 -35.84 11.30
C GLY A 100 -15.27 -34.42 10.77
N ASP A 101 -15.43 -33.43 11.65
CA ASP A 101 -15.59 -32.03 11.28
C ASP A 101 -14.31 -31.21 11.52
N TYR A 102 -14.15 -30.17 10.73
CA TYR A 102 -13.04 -29.22 10.87
C TYR A 102 -13.57 -27.82 11.12
N LEU A 103 -12.94 -27.12 12.05
CA LEU A 103 -13.15 -25.70 12.26
C LEU A 103 -12.17 -24.93 11.38
N ILE A 104 -12.71 -24.03 10.55
CA ILE A 104 -11.89 -23.19 9.67
C ILE A 104 -11.41 -21.99 10.49
N ARG A 105 -10.09 -21.80 10.57
CA ARG A 105 -9.47 -20.60 11.13
C ARG A 105 -8.63 -19.89 10.08
N TYR A 106 -8.49 -18.58 10.25
CA TYR A 106 -7.60 -17.76 9.45
C TYR A 106 -6.46 -17.25 10.32
N GLN A 107 -5.23 -17.54 9.92
CA GLN A 107 -4.02 -17.08 10.59
C GLN A 107 -3.42 -15.89 9.83
N LEU A 108 -3.19 -14.79 10.54
CA LEU A 108 -2.56 -13.61 9.96
C LEU A 108 -1.05 -13.78 9.85
N ASN A 109 -0.54 -13.71 8.63
CA ASN A 109 0.86 -13.62 8.28
C ASN A 109 1.16 -12.20 7.81
N ASN A 110 2.08 -11.52 8.51
CA ASN A 110 2.41 -10.12 8.26
C ASN A 110 3.53 -9.97 7.21
N LYS A 111 3.66 -8.76 6.67
CA LYS A 111 4.76 -8.36 5.76
C LYS A 111 6.14 -8.84 6.20
N VAL A 112 6.49 -8.79 7.49
CA VAL A 112 7.84 -9.19 7.97
C VAL A 112 8.15 -10.64 7.58
N MET A 113 7.21 -11.55 7.81
CA MET A 113 7.37 -12.97 7.45
C MET A 113 7.47 -13.18 5.94
N LEU A 114 6.74 -12.37 5.15
CA LEU A 114 6.90 -12.39 3.70
C LEU A 114 8.29 -11.90 3.29
N MET A 115 8.76 -10.77 3.83
CA MET A 115 10.05 -10.19 3.46
C MET A 115 11.22 -11.09 3.83
N GLU A 116 11.18 -11.78 4.98
CA GLU A 116 12.18 -12.79 5.35
C GLU A 116 12.26 -13.92 4.33
N LYS A 117 11.11 -14.32 3.74
CA LYS A 117 11.08 -15.37 2.71
C LYS A 117 11.56 -14.87 1.35
N LEU A 118 11.20 -13.64 0.97
CA LEU A 118 11.56 -13.05 -0.32
C LEU A 118 13.04 -12.61 -0.36
N PHE A 119 13.56 -12.09 0.75
CA PHE A 119 14.90 -11.50 0.86
C PHE A 119 15.66 -12.01 2.10
N PRO A 120 16.01 -13.30 2.19
CA PRO A 120 16.65 -13.91 3.36
C PRO A 120 18.12 -13.49 3.62
N GLY A 121 18.69 -12.56 2.83
CA GLY A 121 20.07 -12.08 3.02
C GLY A 121 21.18 -13.08 2.68
N ASP A 122 20.84 -14.22 2.08
CA ASP A 122 21.73 -15.37 1.84
C ASP A 122 22.51 -15.33 0.51
N GLY A 123 22.46 -14.21 -0.23
CA GLY A 123 23.22 -14.02 -1.47
C GLY A 123 22.74 -14.83 -2.68
N GLN A 124 21.65 -15.61 -2.57
CA GLN A 124 21.01 -16.26 -3.74
C GLN A 124 20.54 -15.23 -4.78
N THR A 125 20.27 -15.68 -6.01
CA THR A 125 19.70 -14.83 -7.07
C THR A 125 18.23 -14.51 -6.78
N VAL A 126 17.75 -13.37 -7.29
CA VAL A 126 16.37 -12.88 -7.11
C VAL A 126 15.33 -13.84 -7.70
N GLU A 127 15.73 -14.65 -8.68
CA GLU A 127 14.87 -15.60 -9.39
C GLU A 127 14.87 -17.02 -8.80
N SER A 128 15.58 -17.25 -7.69
CA SER A 128 15.63 -18.58 -7.08
C SER A 128 14.23 -19.01 -6.60
N PRO A 129 13.75 -20.23 -6.96
CA PRO A 129 12.43 -20.73 -6.51
C PRO A 129 12.28 -20.81 -4.99
N SER A 130 13.40 -20.87 -4.25
CA SER A 130 13.43 -20.90 -2.79
C SER A 130 12.93 -19.60 -2.13
N ARG A 131 12.96 -18.50 -2.88
CA ARG A 131 12.54 -17.15 -2.45
C ARG A 131 11.11 -16.79 -2.84
N THR A 132 10.31 -17.77 -3.25
CA THR A 132 8.90 -17.58 -3.55
C THR A 132 8.06 -17.83 -2.30
N TYR A 133 7.19 -16.89 -1.97
CA TYR A 133 6.16 -17.06 -0.96
C TYR A 133 4.90 -17.65 -1.62
N LYS A 134 4.41 -18.78 -1.12
CA LYS A 134 3.23 -19.47 -1.67
C LYS A 134 1.99 -19.14 -0.86
N LEU A 135 0.86 -18.99 -1.55
CA LEU A 135 -0.47 -18.84 -1.00
C LEU A 135 -1.33 -20.01 -1.50
N SER A 136 -2.31 -20.42 -0.70
CA SER A 136 -3.23 -21.49 -1.03
C SER A 136 -4.58 -20.95 -1.47
N ILE A 137 -5.32 -21.77 -2.24
CA ILE A 137 -6.67 -21.40 -2.67
C ILE A 137 -7.57 -21.21 -1.44
N GLY A 138 -8.28 -20.08 -1.40
CA GLY A 138 -9.18 -19.73 -0.29
C GLY A 138 -8.54 -18.92 0.84
N ASP A 139 -7.25 -18.61 0.74
CA ASP A 139 -6.59 -17.60 1.57
C ASP A 139 -7.06 -16.20 1.18
N TYR A 140 -6.95 -15.23 2.10
CA TYR A 140 -7.18 -13.82 1.78
C TYR A 140 -5.88 -13.03 1.76
N PHE A 141 -5.73 -12.18 0.75
CA PHE A 141 -4.58 -11.31 0.60
C PHE A 141 -5.02 -9.85 0.57
N TYR A 142 -4.37 -9.01 1.36
CA TYR A 142 -4.62 -7.57 1.43
C TYR A 142 -3.32 -6.77 1.37
N VAL A 143 -3.37 -5.65 0.66
CA VAL A 143 -2.31 -4.67 0.52
C VAL A 143 -2.88 -3.29 0.83
N SER A 144 -2.22 -2.56 1.72
CA SER A 144 -2.55 -1.17 2.01
C SER A 144 -1.32 -0.32 1.78
N VAL A 145 -1.47 0.70 0.92
CA VAL A 145 -0.40 1.67 0.65
C VAL A 145 -0.75 3.01 1.27
N ARG A 146 0.22 3.64 1.96
CA ARG A 146 0.07 4.94 2.62
C ARG A 146 1.26 5.84 2.30
N ASN A 147 1.05 7.10 1.95
CA ASN A 147 2.18 8.04 1.81
C ASN A 147 2.71 8.45 3.19
N THR A 148 4.04 8.50 3.33
CA THR A 148 4.72 8.93 4.57
C THR A 148 5.29 10.34 4.46
N ASN A 149 5.53 10.82 3.24
CA ASN A 149 5.97 12.18 2.97
C ASN A 149 4.77 13.11 2.76
N ARG A 150 4.97 14.40 3.04
CA ARG A 150 4.01 15.44 2.66
C ARG A 150 4.11 15.72 1.16
N THR A 151 2.97 15.85 0.51
CA THR A 151 2.92 16.22 -0.90
C THR A 151 3.18 17.71 -1.10
N ARG A 152 3.56 18.10 -2.32
CA ARG A 152 3.89 19.51 -2.63
C ARG A 152 2.68 20.43 -2.46
N ALA A 153 1.49 19.96 -2.85
CA ALA A 153 0.25 20.71 -2.65
C ALA A 153 -0.05 20.91 -1.16
N ALA A 154 0.16 19.88 -0.34
CA ALA A 154 -0.04 19.98 1.11
C ALA A 154 0.92 21.00 1.74
N MET A 155 2.20 21.03 1.34
CA MET A 155 3.17 22.01 1.85
C MET A 155 2.76 23.46 1.55
N ILE A 156 2.27 23.74 0.34
CA ILE A 156 1.82 25.08 -0.03
C ILE A 156 0.53 25.45 0.71
N MET A 157 -0.41 24.51 0.82
CA MET A 157 -1.67 24.75 1.54
C MET A 157 -1.43 25.00 3.03
N ASP A 158 -0.52 24.24 3.65
CA ASP A 158 -0.13 24.41 5.05
C ASP A 158 0.51 25.80 5.26
N TRP A 159 1.39 26.23 4.35
CA TRP A 159 1.99 27.57 4.38
C TRP A 159 0.95 28.69 4.24
N LEU A 160 -0.04 28.54 3.35
CA LEU A 160 -1.10 29.52 3.14
C LEU A 160 -2.09 29.60 4.31
N THR A 161 -2.41 28.46 4.92
CA THR A 161 -3.45 28.36 5.96
C THR A 161 -2.90 28.47 7.38
N GLY A 162 -1.57 28.37 7.55
CA GLY A 162 -0.93 28.33 8.87
C GLY A 162 -1.29 27.09 9.70
N SER A 163 -1.88 26.08 9.06
CA SER A 163 -2.30 24.83 9.68
C SER A 163 -1.45 23.69 9.16
N PHE A 164 -1.05 22.78 10.04
CA PHE A 164 -0.31 21.58 9.66
C PHE A 164 -1.28 20.39 9.71
N GLY A 165 -1.79 19.99 8.54
CA GLY A 165 -2.64 18.81 8.42
C GLY A 165 -1.88 17.49 8.63
N PRO A 166 -2.60 16.36 8.74
CA PRO A 166 -1.98 15.04 8.76
C PRO A 166 -1.20 14.79 7.46
N THR A 167 -0.05 14.12 7.58
CA THR A 167 0.84 13.83 6.45
C THR A 167 0.24 12.81 5.47
N GLU A 168 -0.66 11.94 5.95
CA GLU A 168 -1.34 10.93 5.14
C GLU A 168 -2.44 11.57 4.28
N ARG A 169 -2.30 11.49 2.95
CA ARG A 169 -3.34 11.87 1.97
C ARG A 169 -3.78 10.72 1.07
N ILE A 170 -2.91 9.74 0.84
CA ILE A 170 -3.13 8.59 -0.02
C ILE A 170 -3.21 7.36 0.88
N ARG A 171 -4.38 6.73 0.94
CA ARG A 171 -4.58 5.42 1.58
C ARG A 171 -5.43 4.54 0.67
N ILE A 172 -4.83 3.46 0.19
CA ILE A 172 -5.50 2.58 -0.77
C ILE A 172 -5.45 1.15 -0.23
N PRO A 173 -6.55 0.63 0.33
CA PRO A 173 -6.68 -0.79 0.66
C PRO A 173 -7.17 -1.55 -0.57
N VAL A 174 -6.42 -2.56 -1.01
CA VAL A 174 -6.81 -3.48 -2.08
C VAL A 174 -6.58 -4.90 -1.61
N GLY A 175 -7.48 -5.82 -1.95
CA GLY A 175 -7.32 -7.22 -1.60
C GLY A 175 -8.48 -8.09 -2.03
N GLY A 176 -8.43 -9.33 -1.58
CA GLY A 176 -9.49 -10.32 -1.79
C GLY A 176 -8.99 -11.75 -1.64
N MET A 177 -9.89 -12.69 -1.92
CA MET A 177 -9.58 -14.12 -1.87
C MET A 177 -8.63 -14.53 -3.01
N VAL A 178 -7.67 -15.39 -2.69
CA VAL A 178 -6.76 -16.08 -3.62
C VAL A 178 -7.54 -17.15 -4.37
N ARG A 179 -7.46 -17.11 -5.71
CA ARG A 179 -8.28 -17.93 -6.60
C ARG A 179 -7.55 -19.14 -7.15
N ASN A 180 -6.22 -19.11 -7.13
CA ASN A 180 -5.38 -20.12 -7.72
C ASN A 180 -4.16 -20.37 -6.84
N GLU A 181 -3.61 -21.58 -6.90
CA GLU A 181 -2.36 -21.95 -6.27
C GLU A 181 -1.40 -22.50 -7.32
N SER A 182 -0.14 -22.06 -7.28
CA SER A 182 0.87 -22.65 -8.15
C SER A 182 1.29 -24.00 -7.57
N SER A 183 0.82 -25.08 -8.21
CA SER A 183 1.31 -26.45 -8.02
C SER A 183 2.83 -26.53 -8.15
#